data_AF-A0A815L857-F1
#
_entry.id   AF-A0A815L857-F1
#
_cell.length_a   1.000
_cell.length_b   1.000
_cell.length_c   1.000
_cell.angle_alpha   90.00
_cell.angle_beta   90.00
_cell.angle_gamma   90.00
#
_symmetry.space_group_name_H-M   'P 1'
#
loop_
_entity.id
_entity.type
_entity.pdbx_description
1 polymer ?
#
loop_
_entity_poly.entity_id
_entity_poly.type
_entity_poly.pdbx_seq_one_letter_code
_entity_poly.pdbx_strand_id
1 'polypeptide(L)'
;MVLHGRLVYAWLPLLVILLQAFHGSFAKGSCSKNNGGCGKNALCSENRKTSAIKCTCKTGYTNTGSAVHVVCKDSCTIKNGGCGPHAACSHHAKTNAVQCTKKAGHTNTGTVSVS
;
A
#
# COMPACT_ATOMS: atom_id res chain seq x y z
N MET A 1 11.68 58.14 -25.07
CA MET A 1 11.68 56.67 -25.18
C MET A 1 11.35 56.06 -23.82
N VAL A 2 10.30 55.26 -23.77
CA VAL A 2 9.91 54.45 -22.60
C VAL A 2 10.69 53.13 -22.70
N LEU A 3 11.38 52.71 -21.63
CA LEU A 3 11.20 51.37 -21.04
C LEU A 3 11.93 51.24 -19.70
N HIS A 4 11.19 50.66 -18.75
CA HIS A 4 11.46 50.52 -17.31
C HIS A 4 12.49 49.43 -16.99
N GLY A 5 13.10 49.50 -15.80
CA GLY A 5 13.84 48.36 -15.25
C GLY A 5 14.36 48.54 -13.81
N ARG A 6 13.58 49.15 -12.91
CA ARG A 6 13.80 49.02 -11.47
C ARG A 6 13.38 47.62 -11.01
N LEU A 7 14.00 47.14 -9.93
CA LEU A 7 13.67 45.94 -9.12
C LEU A 7 14.33 44.61 -9.54
N VAL A 8 15.65 44.55 -9.37
CA VAL A 8 16.28 43.29 -8.95
C VAL A 8 15.98 43.08 -7.46
N TYR A 9 15.48 41.90 -7.09
CA TYR A 9 15.28 41.41 -5.71
C TYR A 9 14.15 42.02 -4.86
N ALA A 10 12.88 41.82 -5.25
CA ALA A 10 11.76 41.97 -4.29
C ALA A 10 10.60 40.97 -4.48
N TRP A 11 10.82 39.83 -5.16
CA TRP A 11 9.74 38.86 -5.45
C TRP A 11 10.14 37.39 -5.35
N LEU A 12 11.11 37.04 -4.49
CA LEU A 12 11.40 35.63 -4.21
C LEU A 12 11.39 35.33 -2.69
N PRO A 13 10.21 35.35 -2.04
CA PRO A 13 10.06 34.40 -0.93
C PRO A 13 8.69 33.71 -0.83
N LEU A 14 7.84 33.70 -1.88
CA LEU A 14 6.53 33.02 -1.81
C LEU A 14 6.41 31.72 -2.62
N LEU A 15 7.27 31.49 -3.62
CA LEU A 15 7.24 30.22 -4.37
C LEU A 15 7.89 29.03 -3.62
N VAL A 16 8.72 29.30 -2.61
CA VAL A 16 9.34 28.23 -1.80
C VAL A 16 8.37 27.67 -0.75
N ILE A 17 7.30 28.41 -0.43
CA ILE A 17 6.32 27.99 0.59
C ILE A 17 5.32 26.95 0.03
N LEU A 18 5.19 26.82 -1.29
CA LEU A 18 4.38 25.76 -1.90
C LEU A 18 5.10 24.40 -1.97
N LEU A 19 6.43 24.34 -1.79
CA LEU A 19 7.16 23.08 -1.85
C LEU A 19 7.05 22.23 -0.56
N GLN A 20 6.60 22.82 0.54
CA GLN A 20 6.50 22.09 1.81
C GLN A 20 5.14 21.42 2.05
N ALA A 21 4.16 21.64 1.18
CA ALA A 21 2.85 20.98 1.24
C ALA A 21 2.81 19.60 0.56
N PHE A 22 3.89 19.18 -0.12
CA PHE A 22 4.02 17.84 -0.72
C PHE A 22 4.77 16.83 0.16
N HIS A 23 4.93 17.10 1.46
CA HIS A 23 5.29 16.06 2.41
C HIS A 23 4.04 15.27 2.79
N GLY A 24 3.43 14.62 1.79
CA GLY A 24 2.33 13.70 2.00
C GLY A 24 2.72 12.74 3.11
N SER A 25 2.03 12.86 4.25
CA SER A 25 2.20 12.17 5.53
C SER A 25 3.21 11.03 5.52
N PHE A 26 4.48 11.37 5.36
CA PHE A 26 5.54 10.41 5.52
C PHE A 26 5.75 10.38 7.01
N ALA A 27 4.95 9.57 7.70
CA ALA A 27 5.03 9.42 9.14
C ALA A 27 6.50 9.20 9.48
N LYS A 28 7.13 10.21 10.08
CA LYS A 28 8.53 10.18 10.50
C LYS A 28 8.57 9.28 11.73
N GLY A 29 8.47 7.98 11.48
CA GLY A 29 8.36 6.92 12.46
C GLY A 29 9.43 5.87 12.21
N SER A 30 9.54 4.92 13.14
CA SER A 30 10.36 3.73 12.97
C SER A 30 9.46 2.51 13.09
N CYS A 31 9.77 1.45 12.33
CA CYS A 31 9.02 0.19 12.44
C CYS A 31 9.12 -0.44 13.83
N SER A 32 10.17 -0.14 14.59
CA SER A 32 10.34 -0.61 15.97
C SER A 32 9.35 0.03 16.95
N LYS A 33 8.68 1.13 16.58
CA LYS A 33 7.70 1.83 17.43
C LYS A 33 6.32 1.74 16.79
N ASN A 34 5.37 1.11 17.49
CA ASN A 34 3.98 0.96 17.05
C ASN A 34 3.85 0.49 15.58
N ASN A 35 4.73 -0.42 15.14
CA ASN A 35 4.78 -0.91 13.75
C ASN A 35 4.81 0.23 12.69
N GLY A 36 5.46 1.36 12.99
CA GLY A 36 5.50 2.54 12.11
C GLY A 36 4.14 3.18 11.84
N GLY A 37 3.11 2.89 12.65
CA GLY A 37 1.73 3.30 12.40
C GLY A 37 0.98 2.42 11.38
N CYS A 38 1.58 1.32 10.92
CA CYS A 38 0.92 0.39 10.01
C CYS A 38 -0.21 -0.36 10.72
N GLY A 39 -1.36 -0.48 10.04
CA GLY A 39 -2.54 -1.15 10.56
C GLY A 39 -2.37 -2.64 10.83
N LYS A 40 -3.40 -3.26 11.42
CA LYS A 40 -3.41 -4.71 11.68
C LYS A 40 -3.18 -5.49 10.39
N ASN A 41 -2.44 -6.59 10.49
CA ASN A 41 -2.06 -7.46 9.37
C ASN A 41 -1.20 -6.78 8.29
N ALA A 42 -0.62 -5.61 8.58
CA ALA A 42 0.42 -5.00 7.77
C ALA A 42 1.82 -5.28 8.35
N LEU A 43 2.80 -5.29 7.45
CA LEU A 43 4.23 -5.26 7.70
C LEU A 43 4.72 -3.82 7.55
N CYS A 44 5.59 -3.40 8.45
CA CYS A 44 6.30 -2.14 8.32
C CYS A 44 7.68 -2.39 7.71
N SER A 45 8.08 -1.52 6.78
CA SER A 45 9.44 -1.43 6.25
C SER A 45 9.90 0.02 6.27
N GLU A 46 11.14 0.28 6.66
CA GLU A 46 11.69 1.64 6.72
C GLU A 46 12.85 1.81 5.73
N ASN A 47 12.86 2.91 4.98
CA ASN A 47 13.98 3.28 4.13
C ASN A 47 15.00 4.04 4.98
N ARG A 48 16.18 3.45 5.22
CA ARG A 48 17.22 4.04 6.07
C ARG A 48 17.78 5.38 5.56
N LYS A 49 17.70 5.66 4.25
CA LYS A 49 18.23 6.91 3.67
C LYS A 49 17.28 8.08 3.87
N THR A 50 15.98 7.85 3.71
CA THR A 50 14.95 8.90 3.77
C THR A 50 14.14 8.87 5.07
N SER A 51 14.37 7.87 5.93
CA SER A 51 13.54 7.55 7.10
C SER A 51 12.07 7.28 6.75
N ALA A 52 11.82 6.81 5.54
CA ALA A 52 10.49 6.58 5.02
C ALA A 52 9.91 5.23 5.46
N ILE A 53 8.87 5.22 6.30
CA ILE A 53 7.93 4.11 6.56
C ILE A 53 7.02 3.73 5.36
N LYS A 54 7.11 2.47 4.93
CA LYS A 54 6.17 1.85 4.01
C LYS A 54 5.46 0.69 4.69
N CYS A 55 4.14 0.73 4.66
CA CYS A 55 3.27 -0.35 5.10
C CYS A 55 2.90 -1.25 3.91
N THR A 56 2.95 -2.57 4.09
CA THR A 56 2.48 -3.55 3.10
C THR A 56 1.66 -4.62 3.78
N CYS A 57 0.63 -5.16 3.12
CA CYS A 57 -0.14 -6.23 3.74
C CYS A 57 0.65 -7.53 3.82
N LYS A 58 0.47 -8.27 4.93
CA LYS A 58 1.00 -9.62 5.07
C LYS A 58 0.42 -10.53 3.98
N THR A 59 1.12 -11.61 3.67
CA THR A 59 0.61 -12.66 2.78
C THR A 59 -0.78 -13.13 3.23
N GLY A 60 -1.71 -13.25 2.28
CA GLY A 60 -3.12 -13.57 2.55
C GLY A 60 -4.00 -12.37 2.87
N TYR A 61 -3.47 -11.15 2.83
CA TYR A 61 -4.23 -9.92 3.03
C TYR A 61 -4.10 -8.97 1.84
N THR A 62 -5.21 -8.31 1.51
CA THR A 62 -5.31 -7.34 0.42
C THR A 62 -5.44 -5.93 0.99
N ASN A 63 -4.69 -4.98 0.42
CA ASN A 63 -4.89 -3.56 0.77
C ASN A 63 -6.22 -3.08 0.17
N THR A 64 -7.12 -2.63 1.04
CA THR A 64 -8.43 -2.07 0.70
C THR A 64 -8.52 -0.56 0.99
N GLY A 65 -7.47 0.00 1.57
CA GLY A 65 -7.32 1.43 1.81
C GLY A 65 -6.60 2.13 0.66
N SER A 66 -5.91 3.23 0.96
CA SER A 66 -5.13 3.98 -0.01
C SER A 66 -3.64 3.60 0.02
N ALA A 67 -2.84 4.20 -0.86
CA ALA A 67 -1.39 4.02 -0.87
C ALA A 67 -0.71 4.53 0.42
N VAL A 68 -1.30 5.55 1.06
CA VAL A 68 -0.78 6.17 2.30
C VAL A 68 -1.49 5.64 3.55
N HIS A 69 -2.75 5.22 3.44
CA HIS A 69 -3.51 4.60 4.53
C HIS A 69 -3.81 3.14 4.19
N VAL A 70 -2.86 2.27 4.51
CA VAL A 70 -2.96 0.83 4.20
C VAL A 70 -3.92 0.15 5.17
N VAL A 71 -4.96 -0.50 4.62
CA VAL A 71 -5.95 -1.27 5.38
C VAL A 71 -5.97 -2.70 4.86
N CYS A 72 -5.43 -3.63 5.65
CA CYS A 72 -5.26 -5.02 5.24
C CYS A 72 -6.45 -5.88 5.66
N LYS A 73 -7.25 -6.27 4.68
CA LYS A 73 -8.38 -7.19 4.87
C LYS A 73 -8.01 -8.57 4.35
N ASP A 74 -8.57 -9.61 4.97
CA ASP A 74 -8.42 -10.99 4.52
C ASP A 74 -8.76 -11.09 3.02
N SER A 75 -7.83 -11.63 2.23
CA SER A 75 -7.97 -11.70 0.77
C SER A 75 -9.15 -12.56 0.34
N CYS A 76 -9.51 -13.62 1.07
CA CYS A 76 -10.69 -14.44 0.74
C CYS A 76 -12.00 -13.66 0.90
N THR A 77 -12.04 -12.63 1.76
CA THR A 77 -13.22 -11.74 1.87
C THR A 77 -13.31 -10.71 0.75
N ILE A 78 -12.27 -10.58 -0.09
CA ILE A 78 -12.18 -9.65 -1.21
C ILE A 78 -12.18 -10.43 -2.52
N LYS A 79 -13.29 -10.38 -3.26
CA LYS A 79 -13.43 -11.08 -4.55
C LYS A 79 -13.02 -12.56 -4.47
N ASN A 80 -13.37 -13.25 -3.38
CA ASN A 80 -13.04 -14.66 -3.14
C ASN A 80 -11.53 -14.97 -3.27
N GLY A 81 -10.65 -14.03 -2.92
CA GLY A 81 -9.20 -14.20 -3.06
C GLY A 81 -8.71 -14.35 -4.52
N GLY A 82 -9.53 -13.98 -5.50
CA GLY A 82 -9.27 -14.25 -6.92
C GLY A 82 -9.62 -15.67 -7.36
N CYS A 83 -10.19 -16.48 -6.47
CA CYS A 83 -10.67 -17.82 -6.81
C CYS A 83 -11.91 -17.76 -7.70
N GLY A 84 -12.04 -18.74 -8.61
CA GLY A 84 -13.21 -18.86 -9.48
C GLY A 84 -14.53 -19.00 -8.72
N PRO A 85 -15.69 -18.77 -9.37
CA PRO A 85 -17.00 -18.73 -8.72
C PRO A 85 -17.40 -20.04 -8.01
N HIS A 86 -16.87 -21.18 -8.46
CA HIS A 86 -17.12 -22.50 -7.87
C HIS A 86 -15.98 -23.02 -7.00
N ALA A 87 -14.98 -22.18 -6.71
CA ALA A 87 -13.88 -22.50 -5.81
C ALA A 87 -14.13 -21.93 -4.41
N ALA A 88 -13.69 -22.66 -3.39
CA ALA A 88 -13.61 -22.18 -2.03
C ALA A 88 -12.22 -21.53 -1.81
N CYS A 89 -12.22 -20.30 -1.33
CA CYS A 89 -11.01 -19.62 -0.91
C CYS A 89 -10.64 -20.03 0.52
N SER A 90 -9.36 -20.28 0.73
CA SER A 90 -8.76 -20.61 2.03
C SER A 90 -7.33 -20.10 2.08
N HIS A 91 -6.65 -20.28 3.22
CA HIS A 91 -5.25 -19.92 3.39
C HIS A 91 -4.38 -21.15 3.59
N HIS A 92 -3.21 -21.18 2.93
CA HIS A 92 -2.22 -22.22 3.15
C HIS A 92 -1.69 -22.16 4.60
N ALA A 93 -1.73 -23.29 5.31
CA ALA A 93 -1.49 -23.33 6.76
C ALA A 93 -0.12 -22.77 7.20
N LYS A 94 0.92 -22.87 6.35
CA LYS A 94 2.28 -22.40 6.70
C LYS A 94 2.59 -20.98 6.23
N THR A 95 2.08 -20.59 5.07
CA THR A 95 2.49 -19.34 4.38
C THR A 95 1.40 -18.28 4.41
N ASN A 96 0.18 -18.66 4.81
CA ASN A 96 -1.02 -17.85 4.73
C ASN A 96 -1.39 -17.38 3.30
N ALA A 97 -0.74 -17.94 2.27
CA ALA A 97 -1.06 -17.64 0.87
C ALA A 97 -2.49 -18.08 0.54
N VAL A 98 -3.18 -17.31 -0.30
CA VAL A 98 -4.51 -17.70 -0.78
C VAL A 98 -4.41 -19.02 -1.53
N GLN A 99 -5.35 -19.92 -1.24
CA GLN A 99 -5.51 -21.22 -1.86
C GLN A 99 -6.94 -21.39 -2.33
N CYS A 100 -7.09 -21.67 -3.61
CA CYS A 100 -8.36 -21.96 -4.23
C CYS A 100 -8.54 -23.47 -4.31
N THR A 101 -9.49 -24.00 -3.54
CA THR A 101 -9.87 -25.41 -3.61
C THR A 101 -11.18 -25.55 -4.35
N LYS A 102 -11.33 -26.62 -5.12
CA LYS A 102 -12.60 -26.87 -5.80
C LYS A 102 -13.65 -27.30 -4.78
N LYS A 103 -14.87 -26.74 -4.86
CA LYS A 103 -16.01 -27.28 -4.12
C LYS A 103 -16.32 -28.69 -4.64
N ALA A 104 -16.60 -29.63 -3.73
CA ALA A 104 -16.94 -31.00 -4.09
C ALA A 104 -18.15 -31.00 -5.06
N GLY A 105 -18.01 -31.67 -6.22
CA GLY A 105 -19.08 -31.80 -7.23
C GLY A 105 -18.84 -31.10 -8.57
N HIS A 106 -17.80 -30.29 -8.75
CA HIS A 106 -17.42 -29.74 -10.07
C HIS A 106 -16.30 -30.60 -10.70
N THR A 107 -16.15 -30.65 -12.03
CA THR A 107 -15.02 -31.28 -12.78
C THR A 107 -14.01 -30.21 -13.23
N ASN A 108 -12.71 -30.55 -13.30
CA ASN A 108 -11.60 -29.58 -13.36
C ASN A 108 -11.28 -29.22 -14.81
N THR A 109 -11.48 -27.97 -15.19
CA THR A 109 -10.77 -27.33 -16.30
C THR A 109 -10.21 -25.99 -15.80
N GLY A 110 -9.01 -26.02 -15.22
CA GLY A 110 -8.36 -24.79 -14.79
C GLY A 110 -7.19 -25.03 -13.85
N THR A 111 -5.99 -24.99 -14.40
CA THR A 111 -4.71 -24.94 -13.71
C THR A 111 -4.68 -23.84 -12.64
N VAL A 112 -4.30 -24.21 -11.41
CA VAL A 112 -3.91 -23.25 -10.38
C VAL A 112 -2.52 -22.73 -10.77
N SER A 113 -2.49 -21.57 -11.43
CA SER A 113 -1.27 -20.78 -11.60
C SER A 113 -1.47 -19.48 -10.83
N VAL A 114 -0.98 -19.45 -9.59
CA VAL A 114 -0.64 -18.21 -8.90
C VAL A 114 0.82 -17.94 -9.26
N SER A 115 1.03 -17.06 -10.25
CA SER A 115 2.33 -16.45 -10.55
C SER A 115 2.66 -15.34 -9.55
#